data_AF-A0A0P8A946-F1
#
_entry.id   AF-A0A0P8A946-F1
#
_cell.length_a   1.000
_cell.length_b   1.000
_cell.length_c   1.000
_cell.angle_alpha   90.00
_cell.angle_beta   90.00
_cell.angle_gamma   90.00
#
_symmetry.space_group_name_H-M   'P 1'
#
loop_
_entity.id
_entity.type
_entity.pdbx_description
1 polymer ?
#
loop_
_entity_poly.entity_id
_entity_poly.type
_entity_poly.pdbx_seq_one_letter_code
_entity_poly.pdbx_strand_id
1 'polypeptide(L)' 'MDPCKSELEGSDSLLRKVRGDFIRQGTTLAEWCRSNNLDPANAHRILRGQRNGPLARKKRMEIARASGSHRS' A
#
# COMPACT_ATOMS: atom_id res chain seq x y z
N MET A 1 -17.62 14.47 -10.53
CA MET A 1 -16.90 13.32 -9.94
C MET A 1 -15.47 13.41 -10.41
N ASP A 2 -14.53 13.74 -9.52
CA ASP A 2 -13.11 13.85 -9.87
C ASP A 2 -12.53 12.48 -10.24
N PRO A 3 -12.05 12.25 -11.48
CA PRO A 3 -11.64 10.94 -11.96
C PRO A 3 -10.30 10.44 -11.38
N CYS A 4 -9.71 11.12 -10.39
CA CYS A 4 -8.39 10.81 -9.86
C CYS A 4 -8.40 10.05 -8.50
N LYS A 5 -9.57 9.72 -7.95
CA LYS A 5 -9.70 9.22 -6.56
C LYS A 5 -9.59 7.70 -6.37
N SER A 6 -9.66 6.87 -7.40
CA SER A 6 -10.08 5.46 -7.22
C SER A 6 -8.96 4.43 -7.04
N GLU A 7 -7.71 4.68 -7.39
CA GLU A 7 -6.70 3.60 -7.42
C GLU A 7 -6.03 3.29 -6.08
N LEU A 8 -6.05 4.23 -5.13
CA LEU A 8 -5.38 4.10 -3.82
C LEU A 8 -6.36 4.24 -2.65
N GLU A 9 -7.65 4.00 -2.89
CA GLU A 9 -8.58 3.77 -1.79
C GLU A 9 -8.22 2.47 -1.07
N GLY A 10 -8.33 2.50 0.25
CA GLY A 10 -7.97 1.35 1.04
C GLY A 10 -8.99 0.24 0.84
N SER A 11 -8.53 -0.96 0.49
CA SER A 11 -9.36 -2.13 0.24
C SER A 11 -8.57 -3.42 0.39
N ASP A 12 -9.25 -4.54 0.60
CA ASP A 12 -8.57 -5.84 0.59
C ASP A 12 -7.97 -6.16 -0.79
N SER A 13 -8.57 -5.67 -1.88
CA SER A 13 -8.03 -5.79 -3.24
C SER A 13 -6.70 -5.05 -3.37
N LEU A 14 -6.58 -3.84 -2.83
CA LEU A 14 -5.32 -3.10 -2.80
C LEU A 14 -4.24 -3.87 -2.02
N LEU A 15 -4.58 -4.41 -0.85
CA LEU A 15 -3.64 -5.23 -0.08
C LEU A 15 -3.13 -6.44 -0.88
N ARG A 16 -4.03 -7.18 -1.54
CA ARG A 16 -3.64 -8.34 -2.36
C ARG A 16 -2.77 -7.94 -3.56
N LYS A 17 -3.14 -6.87 -4.27
CA LYS A 17 -2.37 -6.31 -5.40
C LYS A 17 -0.95 -5.94 -4.97
N VAL A 18 -0.82 -5.12 -3.93
CA VAL A 18 0.47 -4.67 -3.40
C VAL A 18 1.35 -5.85 -2.98
N ARG A 19 0.78 -6.86 -2.31
CA ARG A 19 1.53 -8.07 -1.93
C ARG A 19 2.03 -8.84 -3.15
N GLY A 20 1.17 -9.08 -4.14
CA GLY A 20 1.55 -9.77 -5.37
C GLY A 20 2.62 -9.02 -6.15
N ASP A 21 2.52 -7.69 -6.18
CA ASP A 21 3.49 -6.83 -6.85
C ASP A 21 4.87 -6.83 -6.17
N PHE A 22 4.94 -6.80 -4.83
CA PHE A 22 6.22 -6.99 -4.14
C PHE A 22 6.83 -8.35 -4.44
N ILE A 23 6.03 -9.43 -4.42
CA ILE A 23 6.50 -10.79 -4.75
C ILE A 23 7.06 -10.83 -6.17
N ARG A 24 6.41 -10.18 -7.14
CA ARG A 24 6.89 -10.07 -8.51
C ARG A 24 8.23 -9.35 -8.63
N GLN A 25 8.55 -8.44 -7.70
CA GLN A 25 9.85 -7.77 -7.62
C GLN A 25 10.93 -8.60 -6.89
N GLY A 26 10.59 -9.78 -6.36
CA GLY A 26 11.51 -10.61 -5.58
C GLY A 26 11.67 -10.18 -4.12
N THR A 27 10.72 -9.39 -3.59
CA THR A 27 10.67 -9.04 -2.16
C THR A 27 9.27 -9.24 -1.59
N THR A 28 9.06 -8.97 -0.31
CA THR A 28 7.75 -9.02 0.33
C THR A 28 7.39 -7.67 0.94
N LEU A 29 6.09 -7.41 1.08
CA LEU A 29 5.61 -6.23 1.83
C LEU A 29 6.24 -6.19 3.23
N ALA A 30 6.40 -7.34 3.90
CA ALA A 30 6.97 -7.41 5.25
C ALA A 30 8.48 -7.09 5.27
N GLU A 31 9.24 -7.48 4.26
CA GLU A 31 10.65 -7.09 4.10
C GLU A 31 10.77 -5.60 3.83
N TRP A 32 9.99 -5.08 2.89
CA TRP A 32 9.97 -3.65 2.59
C TRP A 32 9.59 -2.83 3.84
N CYS A 33 8.58 -3.28 4.59
CA CYS A 33 8.17 -2.68 5.86
C CYS A 33 9.31 -2.63 6.87
N ARG A 34 10.06 -3.73 7.05
CA ARG A 34 11.22 -3.78 7.95
C ARG A 34 12.32 -2.80 7.53
N SER A 35 12.64 -2.70 6.25
CA SER A 35 13.63 -1.75 5.73
C SER A 35 13.20 -0.28 5.85
N ASN A 36 11.89 -0.02 5.97
CA ASN A 36 11.31 1.33 6.05
C ASN A 36 10.80 1.68 7.46
N ASN A 37 11.18 0.91 8.48
CA ASN A 37 10.75 1.07 9.87
C ASN A 37 9.21 1.21 10.01
N LEU A 38 8.47 0.42 9.24
CA LEU A 38 7.01 0.37 9.26
C LEU A 38 6.56 -0.99 9.78
N ASP A 39 5.68 -0.99 10.78
CA ASP A 39 5.07 -2.22 11.26
C ASP A 39 4.19 -2.88 10.17
N PRO A 40 4.40 -4.17 9.84
CA PRO A 40 3.61 -4.88 8.83
C PRO A 40 2.10 -4.93 9.14
N ALA A 41 1.71 -5.04 10.42
CA ALA A 41 0.29 -5.05 10.79
C ALA A 41 -0.35 -3.68 10.56
N ASN A 42 0.37 -2.60 10.84
CA ASN A 42 -0.04 -1.23 10.50
C ASN A 42 -0.12 -1.04 8.98
N ALA A 43 0.84 -1.55 8.21
CA ALA A 43 0.78 -1.52 6.74
C ALA A 43 -0.48 -2.23 6.20
N HIS A 44 -0.84 -3.39 6.74
CA HIS A 44 -2.07 -4.09 6.38
C HIS A 44 -3.32 -3.25 6.68
N ARG A 45 -3.42 -2.64 7.86
CA ARG A 45 -4.54 -1.75 8.23
C ARG A 45 -4.65 -0.53 7.32
N ILE A 46 -3.51 0.05 6.96
CA ILE A 46 -3.43 1.21 6.04
C ILE A 46 -3.90 0.82 4.64
N LEU A 47 -3.42 -0.31 4.11
CA LEU A 47 -3.76 -0.81 2.77
C LEU A 47 -5.23 -1.23 2.67
N ARG A 48 -5.80 -1.81 3.73
CA ARG A 48 -7.23 -2.15 3.79
C ARG A 48 -8.16 -0.95 3.95
N GLY A 49 -7.63 0.23 4.26
CA GLY A 49 -8.47 1.41 4.54
C GLY A 49 -9.02 1.47 5.96
N GLN A 50 -8.55 0.62 6.87
CA GLN A 50 -8.92 0.69 8.29
C GLN A 50 -8.29 1.90 8.99
N ARG A 51 -7.24 2.49 8.41
CA ARG A 51 -6.69 3.79 8.79
C ARG A 51 -6.71 4.74 7.60
N ASN A 52 -7.46 5.83 7.70
CA ASN A 52 -7.68 6.82 6.63
C ASN A 52 -7.24 8.25 6.98
N GLY A 53 -6.54 8.45 8.10
CA GLY A 53 -5.97 9.76 8.43
C GLY A 53 -4.93 10.23 7.40
N PRO A 54 -4.56 11.53 7.39
CA PRO A 54 -3.63 12.09 6.40
C PRO A 54 -2.31 11.32 6.28
N LEU A 55 -1.72 10.94 7.42
CA LEU A 55 -0.49 10.15 7.47
C LEU A 55 -0.67 8.74 6.91
N ALA A 56 -1.80 8.08 7.22
CA ALA A 56 -2.10 6.74 6.72
C ALA A 56 -2.28 6.75 5.19
N ARG A 57 -2.95 7.77 4.65
CA ARG A 57 -3.08 7.96 3.19
C ARG A 57 -1.72 8.18 2.53
N LYS A 58 -0.86 9.01 3.13
CA LYS A 58 0.52 9.20 2.66
C LYS A 58 1.30 7.88 2.63
N LYS A 59 1.27 7.12 3.74
CA LYS A 59 1.93 5.80 3.82
C LYS A 59 1.38 4.81 2.80
N ARG A 60 0.06 4.81 2.57
CA ARG A 60 -0.55 3.97 1.52
C ARG A 60 0.01 4.28 0.14
N MET A 61 0.15 5.57 -0.20
CA MET A 61 0.77 5.97 -1.46
C MET A 61 2.24 5.56 -1.54
N GLU A 62 3.01 5.72 -0.46
CA GLU A 62 4.41 5.27 -0.41
C GLU A 62 4.53 3.77 -0.67
N ILE A 63 3.70 2.97 0.01
CA ILE A 63 3.68 1.50 -0.17
C ILE A 63 3.29 1.12 -1.60
N ALA A 64 2.22 1.71 -2.14
CA ALA A 64 1.74 1.39 -3.49
C ALA A 64 2.70 1.83 -4.60
N ARG A 65 3.46 2.91 -4.37
CA ARG A 65 4.55 3.33 -5.27
C ARG A 65 5.72 2.36 -5.20
N ALA A 66 6.11 1.94 -4.01
CA ALA A 66 7.19 0.98 -3.82
C ALA A 66 6.88 -0.38 -4.46
N SER A 67 5.64 -0.86 -4.37
CA SER A 67 5.22 -2.08 -5.07
C SER A 67 5.08 -1.89 -6.59
N GLY A 68 5.09 -0.66 -7.11
CA GLY A 68 4.78 -0.40 -8.51
C GLY A 68 3.30 -0.62 -8.85
N SER A 69 2.43 -0.69 -7.83
CA SER A 69 0.97 -0.79 -7.99
C SER A 69 0.31 0.54 -8.34
N HIS A 70 1.08 1.64 -8.34
CA HIS A 70 0.73 2.96 -8.85
C HIS A 70 1.20 3.08 -10.30
N ARG A 71 0.32 2.79 -11.27
CA ARG A 71 0.54 3.18 -12.67
C ARG A 71 -0.33 4.40 -12.94
N SER A 72 0.26 5.44 -13.53
CA SER A 72 -0.47 6.55 -14.15
C SER A 72 -1.20 6.09 -15.40
#